data_AF-A0A0M0GK80-F1
#
_entry.id   AF-A0A0M0GK80-F1
#
_cell.length_a   1.000
_cell.length_b   1.000
_cell.length_c   1.000
_cell.angle_alpha   90.00
_cell.angle_beta   90.00
_cell.angle_gamma   90.00
#
_symmetry.space_group_name_H-M   'P 1'
#
loop_
_entity.id
_entity.type
_entity.pdbx_description
1 polymer ?
#
loop_
_entity_poly.entity_id
_entity_poly.type
_entity_poly.pdbx_seq_one_letter_code
_entity_poly.pdbx_strand_id
1 'polypeptide(L)' 'MNKKLIYKMVQNCLKQYNEDFHSISFESREFKDIFNKVIEEKNKEADSELHEIVNDVVYGYITGSPYF' A
#
# COMPACT_ATOMS: atom_id res chain seq x y z
N MET A 1 11.22 7.86 -3.67
CA MET A 1 10.44 7.62 -2.44
C MET A 1 11.11 6.57 -1.56
N ASN A 2 10.98 6.66 -0.23
CA ASN A 2 11.63 5.73 0.69
C ASN A 2 10.82 4.43 0.84
N LYS A 3 11.32 3.32 0.31
CA LYS A 3 10.65 2.00 0.33
C LYS A 3 10.35 1.50 1.74
N LYS A 4 11.23 1.76 2.71
CA LYS A 4 11.01 1.37 4.12
C LYS A 4 9.89 2.18 4.78
N LEU A 5 9.71 3.45 4.39
CA LEU A 5 8.63 4.29 4.90
C LEU A 5 7.27 3.77 4.42
N ILE A 6 7.15 3.52 3.12
CA ILE A 6 5.92 2.99 2.51
C ILE A 6 5.61 1.62 3.10
N TYR A 7 6.60 0.76 3.31
CA TYR A 7 6.41 -0.52 3.99
C TYR A 7 5.77 -0.35 5.37
N LYS A 8 6.29 0.56 6.20
CA LYS A 8 5.71 0.82 7.53
C LYS A 8 4.28 1.35 7.43
N MET A 9 3.98 2.22 6.47
CA MET A 9 2.63 2.74 6.25
C MET A 9 1.66 1.64 5.82
N VAL A 10 2.07 0.78 4.88
CA VAL A 10 1.29 -0.37 4.42
C VAL A 10 1.01 -1.32 5.58
N GLN A 11 2.03 -1.67 6.37
CA GLN A 11 1.87 -2.49 7.58
C GLN A 11 0.89 -1.88 8.57
N ASN A 12 0.96 -0.55 8.76
CA ASN A 12 0.05 0.15 9.66
C ASN A 12 -1.39 0.19 9.12
N CYS A 13 -1.58 0.26 7.80
CA CYS A 13 -2.90 0.18 7.18
C CYS A 13 -3.47 -1.24 7.31
N LEU A 14 -2.70 -2.27 6.96
CA LEU A 14 -3.14 -3.68 7.07
C LEU A 14 -3.60 -4.03 8.49
N LYS A 15 -2.89 -3.55 9.53
CA LYS A 15 -3.26 -3.73 10.93
C LYS A 15 -4.64 -3.16 11.30
N GLN A 16 -5.11 -2.13 10.60
CA GLN A 16 -6.44 -1.54 10.84
C GLN A 16 -7.57 -2.42 10.30
N TYR A 17 -7.28 -3.27 9.32
CA TYR A 17 -8.30 -4.04 8.62
C TYR A 17 -8.52 -5.45 9.16
N ASN A 18 -7.59 -6.05 9.92
CA ASN A 18 -7.78 -7.17 10.88
C ASN A 18 -6.43 -7.73 11.38
N GLU A 19 -6.42 -8.41 12.54
CA GLU A 19 -5.26 -9.21 13.01
C GLU A 19 -4.97 -10.44 12.14
N ASP A 20 -5.97 -10.92 11.39
CA ASP A 20 -5.89 -12.10 10.53
C ASP A 20 -5.31 -11.81 9.13
N PHE A 21 -5.20 -10.53 8.74
CA PHE A 21 -4.54 -10.19 7.49
C PHE A 21 -3.06 -10.54 7.60
N HIS A 22 -2.66 -11.59 6.87
CA HIS A 22 -1.28 -12.08 6.82
C HIS A 22 -0.33 -10.88 6.65
N SER A 23 0.56 -10.68 7.62
CA SER A 23 1.50 -9.57 7.56
C SER A 23 2.34 -9.72 6.29
N ILE A 24 2.19 -8.79 5.37
CA ILE A 24 2.87 -8.87 4.07
C ILE A 24 4.38 -8.68 4.28
N SER A 25 5.21 -9.66 3.95
CA SER A 25 6.66 -9.52 4.10
C SER A 25 7.23 -8.43 3.18
N PHE A 26 8.28 -7.73 3.63
CA PHE A 26 8.96 -6.68 2.84
C PHE A 26 9.49 -7.18 1.48
N GLU A 27 9.80 -8.46 1.37
CA GLU A 27 10.31 -9.07 0.13
C GLU A 27 9.24 -9.86 -0.63
N SER A 28 8.01 -9.86 -0.13
CA SER A 28 6.89 -10.53 -0.81
C SER A 28 6.59 -9.87 -2.16
N ARG A 29 6.02 -10.67 -3.06
CA ARG A 29 5.49 -10.18 -4.32
C ARG A 29 4.36 -9.17 -4.07
N GLU A 30 3.49 -9.45 -3.11
CA GLU A 30 2.37 -8.60 -2.70
C GLU A 30 2.83 -7.18 -2.32
N PHE A 31 3.86 -7.06 -1.47
CA PHE A 31 4.40 -5.74 -1.13
C PHE A 31 5.03 -5.05 -2.34
N LYS A 32 5.65 -5.80 -3.25
CA LYS A 32 6.23 -5.23 -4.47
C LYS A 32 5.15 -4.64 -5.37
N ASP A 33 4.01 -5.34 -5.52
CA ASP A 33 2.87 -4.85 -6.29
C ASP A 33 2.23 -3.61 -5.63
N ILE A 34 1.99 -3.65 -4.32
CA ILE A 34 1.51 -2.48 -3.55
C ILE A 34 2.47 -1.29 -3.69
N PHE A 35 3.77 -1.52 -3.53
CA PHE A 35 4.78 -0.47 -3.63
C PHE A 35 4.81 0.17 -5.02
N ASN A 36 4.76 -0.65 -6.08
CA ASN A 36 4.74 -0.14 -7.45
C ASN A 36 3.49 0.73 -7.68
N LYS A 37 2.32 0.26 -7.24
CA LYS A 37 1.08 1.02 -7.38
C LYS A 37 1.12 2.35 -6.62
N VAL A 38 1.62 2.36 -5.38
CA VAL A 38 1.83 3.61 -4.61
C VAL A 38 2.73 4.60 -5.34
N ILE A 39 3.79 4.12 -5.99
CA ILE A 39 4.70 4.96 -6.77
C ILE A 39 4.01 5.49 -8.02
N GLU A 40 3.24 4.67 -8.72
CA GLU A 40 2.47 5.07 -9.89
C GLU A 40 1.44 6.16 -9.55
N GLU A 41 0.64 5.95 -8.52
CA GLU A 41 -0.38 6.91 -8.10
C GLU A 41 0.26 8.21 -7.59
N LYS A 42 1.35 8.14 -6.82
CA LYS A 42 2.06 9.34 -6.37
C LYS A 42 2.71 10.15 -7.51
N ASN A 43 3.09 9.48 -8.59
CA ASN A 43 3.61 10.16 -9.78
C ASN A 43 2.48 10.80 -10.62
N LYS A 44 1.28 10.23 -10.62
CA LYS A 44 0.10 10.82 -11.28
C LYS A 44 -0.44 12.02 -10.50
N GLU A 45 -0.50 11.89 -9.18
CA GLU A 45 -1.06 12.90 -8.28
C GLU A 45 0.03 13.40 -7.32
N ALA A 46 0.84 14.32 -7.84
CA ALA A 46 1.96 14.88 -7.09
C ALA A 46 1.52 15.63 -5.82
N ASP A 47 0.29 16.16 -5.79
CA ASP A 47 -0.27 16.91 -4.66
C ASP A 47 -0.84 16.00 -3.55
N SER A 48 -1.34 14.81 -3.89
CA SER A 48 -2.00 13.91 -2.94
C SER A 48 -1.04 13.41 -1.85
N GLU A 49 -1.50 13.34 -0.60
CA GLU A 49 -0.65 12.90 0.50
C GLU A 49 -0.28 11.43 0.36
N LEU A 50 0.97 11.10 0.68
CA LEU A 50 1.45 9.71 0.59
C LEU A 50 0.63 8.75 1.46
N HIS A 51 0.15 9.23 2.61
CA HIS A 51 -0.68 8.43 3.50
C HIS A 51 -2.04 8.06 2.89
N GLU A 52 -2.67 8.99 2.16
CA GLU A 52 -3.95 8.75 1.48
C GLU A 52 -3.77 7.73 0.35
N ILE A 53 -2.75 7.93 -0.49
CA ILE A 53 -2.42 6.99 -1.57
C ILE A 53 -2.15 5.58 -1.03
N VAL A 54 -1.38 5.46 0.04
CA VAL A 54 -1.12 4.15 0.66
C VAL A 54 -2.40 3.52 1.18
N ASN A 55 -3.31 4.30 1.77
CA ASN A 55 -4.57 3.77 2.28
C ASN A 55 -5.46 3.26 1.14
N ASP A 56 -5.62 4.04 0.07
CA ASP A 56 -6.44 3.65 -1.10
C ASP A 56 -5.88 2.39 -1.78
N VAL A 57 -4.56 2.33 -1.97
CA VAL A 57 -3.91 1.17 -2.57
C VAL A 57 -4.07 -0.07 -1.67
N VAL A 58 -3.87 0.06 -0.35
CA VAL A 58 -4.03 -1.08 0.57
C VAL A 58 -5.49 -1.51 0.67
N TYR A 59 -6.44 -0.58 0.67
CA TYR A 59 -7.86 -0.89 0.64
C TYR A 59 -8.24 -1.61 -0.65
N GLY A 60 -7.76 -1.15 -1.80
CA GLY A 60 -7.94 -1.80 -3.09
C GLY A 60 -7.39 -3.22 -3.12
N TYR A 61 -6.20 -3.43 -2.53
CA TYR A 61 -5.59 -4.75 -2.38
C TYR A 61 -6.47 -5.70 -1.56
N ILE A 62 -6.90 -5.26 -0.38
CA ILE A 62 -7.70 -6.05 0.56
C ILE A 62 -9.05 -6.44 -0.02
N THR A 63 -9.69 -5.51 -0.73
CA THR A 63 -11.02 -5.70 -1.30
C THR A 63 -11.01 -6.45 -2.63
N GLY A 64 -9.83 -6.74 -3.20
CA GLY A 64 -9.71 -7.33 -4.54
C GLY A 64 -10.24 -6.39 -5.62
N SER A 65 -10.10 -5.08 -5.43
CA SER A 65 -10.59 -4.07 -6.37
C SER A 65 -9.93 -4.24 -7.74
N PRO A 66 -10.70 -4.21 -8.85
CA PRO A 66 -10.14 -4.28 -10.20
C PRO A 66 -9.32 -3.04 -10.59
N TYR A 67 -9.36 -1.99 -9.75
CA TYR A 67 -8.59 -0.75 -9.91
C TYR A 67 -7.24 -0.79 -9.18
N PHE A 68 -6.99 -1.85 -8.41
CA PHE A 68 -5.66 -2.16 -7.88
C PHE A 68 -4.74 -2.66 -9.00
#